data_AF-A0A0W0FVP6-F1
#
_entry.id   AF-A0A0W0FVP6-F1
#
_cell.length_a   1.000
_cell.length_b   1.000
_cell.length_c   1.000
_cell.angle_alpha   90.00
_cell.angle_beta   90.00
_cell.angle_gamma   90.00
#
_symmetry.space_group_name_H-M   'P 1'
#
loop_
_entity.id
_entity.type
_entity.pdbx_description
1 polymer ?
#
loop_
_entity_poly.entity_id
_entity_poly.type
_entity_poly.pdbx_seq_one_letter_code
_entity_poly.pdbx_strand_id
1 'polypeptide(L)'
;MCDEEMLISFNHIVDTVSYFSLDWVTGFVNTLRNLATVSPIPLDLRVVGLPADFPFMAEDFSEVFHWVQLSEDETSQTNIGIRVHFTFQRYSTQRPESLLVWSVRSGRRSLGQVELDNRIFDYPHAHSIIRVDALLILESMAAAISRRSTATITTHTFVDSTTVGIPTQTWQVIGLRSSSGEWIHEYGRHMISRLRPT
;
A
#
# COMPACT_ATOMS: atom_id res chain seq x y z
N MET A 1 -0.28 -29.10 -25.37
CA MET A 1 0.63 -28.02 -25.81
C MET A 1 -0.02 -26.64 -25.80
N CYS A 2 -1.31 -26.48 -26.14
CA CYS A 2 -1.96 -25.16 -26.14
C CYS A 2 -2.16 -24.50 -24.75
N ASP A 3 -2.14 -25.25 -23.66
CA ASP A 3 -2.43 -24.70 -22.32
C ASP A 3 -1.23 -24.01 -21.67
N GLU A 4 0.00 -24.47 -21.93
CA GLU A 4 1.21 -23.90 -21.32
C GLU A 4 1.59 -22.53 -21.94
N GLU A 5 1.52 -22.39 -23.26
CA GLU A 5 1.78 -21.10 -23.94
C GLU A 5 0.75 -20.04 -23.56
N MET A 6 -0.52 -20.43 -23.41
CA MET A 6 -1.59 -19.54 -22.96
C MET A 6 -1.38 -19.09 -21.51
N LEU A 7 -0.92 -20.00 -20.64
CA LEU A 7 -0.55 -19.68 -19.25
C LEU A 7 0.66 -18.76 -19.17
N ILE A 8 1.69 -18.97 -20.00
CA ILE A 8 2.89 -18.12 -20.06
C ILE A 8 2.52 -16.71 -20.54
N SER A 9 1.74 -16.60 -21.62
CA SER A 9 1.25 -15.32 -22.14
C SER A 9 0.40 -14.58 -21.11
N PHE A 10 -0.49 -15.29 -20.40
CA PHE A 10 -1.32 -14.71 -19.35
C PHE A 10 -0.50 -14.21 -18.16
N ASN A 11 0.48 -14.98 -17.70
CA ASN A 11 1.38 -14.57 -16.62
C ASN A 11 2.18 -13.31 -17.02
N HIS A 12 2.69 -13.25 -18.25
CA HIS A 12 3.40 -12.08 -18.76
C HIS A 12 2.52 -10.81 -18.77
N ILE A 13 1.25 -10.93 -19.13
CA ILE A 13 0.29 -9.82 -19.06
C ILE A 13 0.11 -9.36 -17.62
N VAL A 14 -0.09 -10.28 -16.67
CA VAL A 14 -0.22 -9.93 -15.24
C VAL A 14 1.06 -9.28 -14.72
N ASP A 15 2.22 -9.76 -15.12
CA ASP A 15 3.52 -9.19 -14.76
C ASP A 15 3.67 -7.75 -15.26
N THR A 16 3.35 -7.53 -16.52
CA THR A 16 3.42 -6.22 -17.17
C THR A 16 2.44 -5.23 -16.53
N VAL A 17 1.21 -5.65 -16.27
CA VAL A 17 0.20 -4.80 -15.62
C VAL A 17 0.59 -4.49 -14.16
N SER A 18 1.16 -5.46 -13.45
CA SER A 18 1.70 -5.24 -12.10
C SER A 18 2.86 -4.24 -12.12
N TYR A 19 3.75 -4.35 -13.11
CA TYR A 19 4.86 -3.43 -13.30
C TYR A 19 4.38 -2.00 -13.59
N PHE A 20 3.45 -1.81 -14.53
CA PHE A 20 2.89 -0.49 -14.83
C PHE A 20 2.14 0.09 -13.63
N SER A 21 1.38 -0.73 -12.90
CA SER A 21 0.70 -0.28 -11.67
C SER A 21 1.71 0.18 -10.61
N LEU A 22 2.81 -0.56 -10.44
CA LEU A 22 3.87 -0.21 -9.50
C LEU A 22 4.59 1.07 -9.90
N ASP A 23 4.95 1.21 -11.18
CA ASP A 23 5.61 2.39 -11.73
C ASP A 23 4.72 3.64 -11.56
N TRP A 24 3.44 3.52 -11.92
CA TRP A 24 2.45 4.58 -11.75
C TRP A 24 2.35 5.04 -10.29
N VAL A 25 2.15 4.12 -9.34
CA VAL A 25 2.08 4.46 -7.90
C VAL A 25 3.39 5.08 -7.41
N THR A 26 4.54 4.54 -7.83
CA THR A 26 5.86 5.03 -7.42
C THR A 26 6.13 6.44 -7.96
N GLY A 27 5.63 6.75 -9.18
CA GLY A 27 5.67 8.09 -9.75
C GLY A 27 4.99 9.13 -8.86
N PHE A 28 3.82 8.81 -8.31
CA PHE A 28 3.15 9.68 -7.34
C PHE A 28 3.92 9.82 -6.04
N VAL A 29 4.42 8.71 -5.47
CA VAL A 29 5.24 8.75 -4.24
C VAL A 29 6.41 9.72 -4.42
N ASN A 30 7.15 9.60 -5.51
CA ASN A 30 8.29 10.45 -5.81
C ASN A 30 7.88 11.92 -5.98
N THR A 31 6.78 12.17 -6.70
CA THR A 31 6.25 13.52 -6.91
C THR A 31 5.82 14.17 -5.60
N LEU A 32 5.08 13.45 -4.75
CA LEU A 32 4.63 13.94 -3.45
C LEU A 32 5.80 14.23 -2.50
N ARG A 33 6.80 13.33 -2.45
CA ARG A 33 8.02 13.55 -1.66
C ARG A 33 8.78 14.80 -2.13
N ASN A 34 8.93 14.96 -3.45
CA ASN A 34 9.60 16.13 -4.02
C ASN A 34 8.83 17.44 -3.77
N LEU A 35 7.50 17.40 -3.74
CA LEU A 35 6.71 18.60 -3.44
C LEU A 35 6.72 18.96 -1.96
N ALA A 36 6.73 17.95 -1.08
CA ALA A 36 6.81 18.16 0.37
C ALA A 36 8.14 18.83 0.80
N THR A 37 9.22 18.68 0.02
CA THR A 37 10.50 19.36 0.30
C THR A 37 10.51 20.82 -0.15
N VAL A 38 9.62 21.22 -1.06
CA VAL A 38 9.65 22.54 -1.72
C VAL A 38 8.51 23.46 -1.26
N SER A 39 7.38 22.91 -0.81
CA SER A 39 6.19 23.69 -0.42
C SER A 39 5.77 23.43 1.03
N PRO A 40 5.67 24.47 1.89
CA PRO A 40 5.12 24.34 3.23
C PRO A 40 3.58 24.33 3.28
N ILE A 41 2.91 24.50 2.13
CA ILE A 41 1.44 24.57 2.03
C ILE A 41 0.88 23.15 1.83
N PRO A 42 -0.26 22.79 2.45
CA PRO A 42 -0.95 21.54 2.18
C PRO A 42 -1.17 21.35 0.68
N LEU A 43 -0.67 20.24 0.14
CA LEU A 43 -0.71 19.96 -1.29
C LEU A 43 -2.14 19.56 -1.72
N ASP A 44 -2.68 20.27 -2.72
CA ASP A 44 -3.87 19.80 -3.43
C ASP A 44 -3.47 18.64 -4.34
N LEU A 45 -3.93 17.43 -3.99
CA LEU A 45 -3.57 16.18 -4.67
C LEU A 45 -4.01 16.17 -6.14
N ARG A 46 -4.98 17.00 -6.54
CA ARG A 46 -5.38 17.16 -7.94
C ARG A 46 -4.28 17.74 -8.81
N VAL A 47 -3.39 18.57 -8.25
CA VAL A 47 -2.28 19.18 -8.99
C VAL A 47 -1.29 18.13 -9.49
N VAL A 48 -1.19 17.00 -8.77
CA VAL A 48 -0.32 15.89 -9.18
C VAL A 48 -1.05 14.82 -9.99
N GLY A 49 -2.36 14.99 -10.26
CA GLY A 49 -3.18 14.04 -11.00
C GLY A 49 -3.88 12.97 -10.16
N LEU A 50 -3.82 13.07 -8.83
CA LEU A 50 -4.62 12.21 -7.93
C LEU A 50 -6.02 12.81 -7.73
N PRO A 51 -7.06 12.00 -7.49
CA PRO A 51 -8.37 12.53 -7.13
C PRO A 51 -8.35 13.38 -5.86
N ALA A 52 -9.32 14.29 -5.78
CA ALA A 52 -9.45 15.21 -4.64
C ALA A 52 -9.68 14.47 -3.32
N ASP A 53 -10.32 13.31 -3.38
CA ASP A 53 -10.66 12.44 -2.27
C ASP A 53 -9.63 11.31 -2.08
N PHE A 54 -8.45 11.40 -2.73
CA PHE A 54 -7.36 10.46 -2.52
C PHE A 54 -7.05 10.33 -1.01
N PRO A 55 -7.06 9.12 -0.43
CA PRO A 55 -6.89 7.80 -1.06
C PRO A 55 -8.20 7.10 -1.48
N PHE A 56 -9.02 7.77 -2.30
CA PHE A 56 -10.20 7.25 -2.98
C PHE A 56 -11.27 6.81 -1.98
N MET A 57 -11.40 7.53 -0.87
CA MET A 57 -12.33 7.15 0.19
C MET A 57 -13.79 7.36 -0.20
N ALA A 58 -14.07 8.11 -1.28
CA ALA A 58 -15.41 8.37 -1.78
C ALA A 58 -15.72 7.64 -3.10
N GLU A 59 -14.78 7.56 -4.05
CA GLU A 59 -15.03 6.96 -5.36
C GLU A 59 -13.89 6.03 -5.83
N ASP A 60 -14.26 4.87 -6.40
CA ASP A 60 -13.30 3.97 -7.06
C ASP A 60 -12.62 4.68 -8.25
N PHE A 61 -11.31 4.48 -8.39
CA PHE A 61 -10.52 5.00 -9.50
C PHE A 61 -10.12 3.89 -10.47
N SER A 62 -10.01 4.20 -11.75
CA SER A 62 -9.52 3.24 -12.74
C SER A 62 -8.63 3.88 -13.79
N GLU A 63 -7.58 3.17 -14.17
CA GLU A 63 -6.61 3.57 -15.19
C GLU A 63 -6.53 2.47 -16.26
N VAL A 64 -6.25 2.84 -17.52
CA VAL A 64 -6.06 1.88 -18.61
C VAL A 64 -4.61 1.96 -19.08
N PHE A 65 -3.86 0.89 -18.85
CA PHE A 65 -2.49 0.79 -19.34
C PHE A 65 -2.48 0.24 -20.75
N HIS A 66 -1.80 0.96 -21.65
CA HIS A 66 -1.64 0.60 -23.05
C HIS A 66 -0.18 0.27 -23.34
N TRP A 67 0.06 -0.82 -24.06
CA TRP A 67 1.38 -1.14 -24.59
C TRP A 67 1.28 -1.94 -25.89
N VAL A 68 2.41 -2.04 -26.57
CA VAL A 68 2.56 -2.81 -27.81
C VAL A 68 3.36 -4.07 -27.49
N GLN A 69 2.84 -5.22 -27.88
CA GLN A 69 3.57 -6.48 -27.86
C GLN A 69 3.97 -6.87 -29.28
N LEU A 70 5.27 -7.03 -29.51
CA LEU A 70 5.81 -7.55 -30.75
C LEU A 70 5.70 -9.08 -30.75
N SER A 71 5.39 -9.67 -31.90
CA SER A 71 5.53 -11.12 -32.08
C SER A 71 7.00 -11.55 -32.03
N GLU A 72 7.25 -12.84 -31.82
CA GLU A 72 8.63 -13.39 -31.75
C GLU A 72 9.44 -13.12 -33.02
N ASP A 73 8.79 -13.01 -34.17
CA ASP A 73 9.40 -12.68 -35.44
C ASP A 73 9.45 -11.16 -35.74
N GLU A 74 9.01 -10.33 -34.79
CA GLU A 74 8.96 -8.86 -34.84
C GLU A 74 8.17 -8.26 -36.04
N THR A 75 7.51 -9.09 -36.84
CA THR A 75 6.79 -8.65 -38.04
C THR A 75 5.36 -8.22 -37.76
N SER A 76 4.80 -8.63 -36.62
CA SER A 76 3.45 -8.29 -36.21
C SER A 76 3.43 -7.62 -34.84
N GLN A 77 2.48 -6.71 -34.66
CA GLN A 77 2.31 -5.93 -33.44
C GLN A 77 0.90 -6.09 -32.93
N THR A 78 0.77 -6.33 -31.63
CA THR A 78 -0.53 -6.38 -30.94
C THR A 78 -0.61 -5.22 -29.96
N ASN A 79 -1.62 -4.37 -30.14
CA ASN A 79 -1.94 -3.32 -29.17
C ASN A 79 -2.77 -3.92 -28.03
N ILE A 80 -2.27 -3.80 -26.81
CA ILE A 80 -2.91 -4.32 -25.61
C ILE A 80 -3.35 -3.13 -24.75
N GLY A 81 -4.59 -3.17 -24.28
CA GLY A 81 -5.13 -2.21 -23.33
C GLY A 81 -5.76 -2.95 -22.15
N ILE A 82 -5.22 -2.79 -20.95
CA ILE A 82 -5.73 -3.43 -19.74
C ILE A 82 -6.15 -2.39 -18.72
N ARG A 83 -7.39 -2.50 -18.25
CA ARG A 83 -7.92 -1.68 -17.17
C ARG A 83 -7.48 -2.22 -15.81
N VAL A 84 -7.05 -1.31 -14.95
CA VAL A 84 -6.75 -1.53 -13.54
C VAL A 84 -7.67 -0.66 -12.70
N HIS A 85 -8.21 -1.25 -11.65
CA HIS A 85 -9.10 -0.61 -10.69
C HIS A 85 -8.38 -0.46 -9.36
N PHE A 86 -8.48 0.73 -8.80
CA PHE A 86 -8.05 1.11 -7.47
C PHE A 86 -9.32 1.37 -6.66
N THR A 87 -9.57 0.51 -5.67
CA THR A 87 -10.84 0.53 -4.94
C THR A 87 -10.60 0.66 -3.45
N PHE A 88 -11.51 1.35 -2.76
CA PHE A 88 -11.51 1.46 -1.30
C PHE A 88 -12.76 0.79 -0.73
N GLN A 89 -12.57 0.00 0.31
CA GLN A 89 -13.67 -0.68 1.00
C GLN A 89 -13.49 -0.57 2.51
N ARG A 90 -14.59 -0.23 3.19
CA ARG A 90 -14.69 -0.28 4.64
C ARG A 90 -15.49 -1.51 5.04
N TYR A 91 -14.83 -2.49 5.63
CA TYR A 91 -15.50 -3.67 6.16
C TYR A 91 -15.90 -3.43 7.61
N SER A 92 -17.21 -3.49 7.87
CA SER A 92 -17.70 -3.64 9.24
C SER A 92 -17.33 -5.04 9.71
N THR A 93 -16.40 -5.15 10.67
CA THR A 93 -16.09 -6.44 11.29
C THR A 93 -17.04 -6.68 12.47
N GLN A 94 -17.19 -7.94 12.90
CA GLN A 94 -17.94 -8.28 14.14
C GLN A 94 -17.22 -7.83 15.42
N ARG A 95 -15.97 -7.35 15.30
CA ARG A 95 -15.21 -6.67 16.36
C ARG A 95 -15.49 -5.16 16.27
N PRO A 96 -15.22 -4.36 17.30
CA PRO A 96 -15.45 -2.90 17.27
C PRO A 96 -14.61 -2.12 16.23
N GLU A 97 -13.92 -2.79 15.31
CA GLU A 97 -12.92 -2.22 14.41
C GLU A 97 -13.35 -2.35 12.96
N SER A 98 -13.39 -1.25 12.21
CA SER A 98 -13.62 -1.27 10.76
C SER A 98 -12.31 -1.54 10.01
N LEU A 99 -12.18 -2.64 9.27
CA LEU A 99 -11.00 -2.84 8.44
C LEU A 99 -11.10 -1.95 7.20
N LEU A 100 -10.13 -1.05 7.03
CA LEU A 100 -10.02 -0.22 5.83
C LEU A 100 -9.12 -0.93 4.83
N VAL A 101 -9.61 -1.09 3.60
CA VAL A 101 -8.95 -1.90 2.57
C VAL A 101 -8.85 -1.10 1.28
N TRP A 102 -7.62 -0.94 0.79
CA TRP A 102 -7.32 -0.45 -0.54
C TRP A 102 -6.86 -1.62 -1.40
N SER A 103 -7.46 -1.79 -2.57
CA SER A 103 -7.14 -2.90 -3.47
C SER A 103 -6.81 -2.38 -4.86
N VAL A 104 -5.80 -2.99 -5.48
CA VAL A 104 -5.45 -2.78 -6.88
C VAL A 104 -5.74 -4.07 -7.63
N ARG A 105 -6.62 -4.04 -8.63
CA ARG A 105 -7.07 -5.23 -9.34
C ARG A 105 -7.22 -5.02 -10.84
N SER A 106 -6.98 -6.06 -11.62
CA SER A 106 -7.36 -6.12 -13.03
C SER A 106 -8.30 -7.30 -13.26
N GLY A 107 -9.54 -7.01 -13.67
CA GLY A 107 -10.61 -8.01 -13.73
C GLY A 107 -10.81 -8.70 -12.37
N ARG A 108 -10.55 -10.01 -12.31
CA ARG A 108 -10.64 -10.84 -11.09
C ARG A 108 -9.30 -11.04 -10.38
N ARG A 109 -8.20 -10.50 -10.91
CA ARG A 109 -6.85 -10.68 -10.34
C ARG A 109 -6.53 -9.52 -9.40
N SER A 110 -6.16 -9.84 -8.17
CA SER A 110 -5.55 -8.87 -7.25
C SER A 110 -4.09 -8.65 -7.66
N LEU A 111 -3.71 -7.39 -7.82
CA LEU A 111 -2.33 -6.96 -8.05
C LEU A 111 -1.65 -6.58 -6.74
N GLY A 112 -2.41 -6.13 -5.74
CA GLY A 112 -1.93 -5.79 -4.41
C GLY A 112 -3.08 -5.28 -3.53
N GLN A 113 -2.94 -5.43 -2.22
CA GLN A 113 -3.92 -4.96 -1.24
C GLN A 113 -3.22 -4.34 -0.03
N VAL A 114 -3.76 -3.23 0.46
CA VAL A 114 -3.35 -2.61 1.72
C VAL A 114 -4.53 -2.68 2.68
N GLU A 115 -4.27 -3.20 3.86
CA GLU A 115 -5.22 -3.24 4.97
C GLU A 115 -4.73 -2.33 6.09
N LEU A 116 -5.63 -1.61 6.73
CA LEU A 116 -5.32 -0.75 7.87
C LEU A 116 -6.18 -1.12 9.06
N ASP A 117 -5.51 -1.41 10.18
CA ASP A 117 -6.15 -1.59 11.48
C ASP A 117 -6.84 -0.27 11.90
N ASN A 118 -8.16 -0.32 12.15
CA ASN A 118 -8.97 0.85 12.48
C ASN A 118 -8.46 1.60 13.71
N ARG A 119 -7.78 0.93 14.64
CA ARG A 119 -7.21 1.57 15.84
C ARG A 119 -6.21 2.66 15.50
N ILE A 120 -5.59 2.56 14.33
CA ILE A 120 -4.66 3.56 13.78
C ILE A 120 -5.45 4.70 13.11
N PHE A 121 -6.64 4.42 12.58
CA PHE A 121 -7.42 5.36 11.79
C PHE A 121 -8.44 6.20 12.58
N ASP A 122 -8.91 5.74 13.75
CA ASP A 122 -10.15 6.21 14.41
C ASP A 122 -10.22 7.73 14.72
N TYR A 123 -10.56 8.54 13.73
CA TYR A 123 -10.78 9.98 13.86
C TYR A 123 -12.14 10.22 14.56
N PRO A 124 -12.23 11.00 15.67
CA PRO A 124 -11.27 11.98 16.19
C PRO A 124 -10.51 11.54 17.46
N HIS A 125 -10.58 10.27 17.85
CA HIS A 125 -10.00 9.75 19.11
C HIS A 125 -8.70 8.96 18.92
N ALA A 126 -8.18 8.86 17.69
CA ALA A 126 -6.97 8.13 17.38
C ALA A 126 -5.77 8.83 18.01
N HIS A 127 -5.24 8.23 19.08
CA HIS A 127 -3.89 8.47 19.56
C HIS A 127 -2.84 7.81 18.65
N SER A 128 -3.06 7.82 17.32
CA SER A 128 -2.10 7.28 16.38
C SER A 128 -0.89 8.20 16.32
N ILE A 129 0.30 7.60 16.43
CA ILE A 129 1.57 8.33 16.31
C ILE A 129 1.95 8.62 14.86
N ILE A 130 1.21 8.07 13.90
CA ILE A 130 1.38 8.36 12.47
C ILE A 130 0.12 9.04 11.93
N ARG A 131 0.33 9.93 10.96
CA ARG A 131 -0.74 10.46 10.13
C ARG A 131 -1.01 9.46 9.00
N VAL A 132 -2.26 9.03 8.86
CA VAL A 132 -2.69 8.27 7.68
C VAL A 132 -3.01 9.28 6.58
N ASP A 133 -2.06 9.46 5.66
CA ASP A 133 -2.20 10.37 4.53
C ASP A 133 -1.99 9.65 3.18
N ALA A 134 -2.11 10.42 2.11
CA ALA A 134 -1.97 9.93 0.74
C ALA A 134 -0.61 9.23 0.50
N LEU A 135 0.47 9.81 1.03
CA LEU A 135 1.82 9.30 0.80
C LEU A 135 1.98 7.94 1.48
N LEU A 136 1.55 7.81 2.74
CA LEU A 136 1.62 6.55 3.48
C LEU A 136 0.84 5.42 2.76
N ILE A 137 -0.36 5.72 2.25
CA ILE A 137 -1.16 4.73 1.52
C ILE A 137 -0.50 4.36 0.18
N LEU A 138 0.01 5.32 -0.59
CA LEU A 138 0.71 5.05 -1.85
C LEU A 138 1.98 4.21 -1.65
N GLU A 139 2.78 4.51 -0.63
CA GLU A 139 3.97 3.73 -0.30
C GLU A 139 3.62 2.29 0.10
N SER A 140 2.55 2.14 0.89
CA SER A 140 2.02 0.82 1.27
C SER A 140 1.51 0.06 0.04
N MET A 141 0.82 0.74 -0.88
CA MET A 141 0.33 0.14 -2.13
C MET A 141 1.48 -0.29 -3.04
N ALA A 142 2.52 0.53 -3.19
CA ALA A 142 3.71 0.17 -3.95
C ALA A 142 4.36 -1.10 -3.37
N ALA A 143 4.48 -1.17 -2.04
CA ALA A 143 5.02 -2.35 -1.35
C ALA A 143 4.15 -3.60 -1.55
N ALA A 144 2.82 -3.45 -1.54
CA ALA A 144 1.86 -4.53 -1.76
C ALA A 144 1.87 -5.04 -3.21
N ILE A 145 1.88 -4.13 -4.20
CA ILE A 145 1.93 -4.46 -5.64
C ILE A 145 3.25 -5.16 -5.98
N SER A 146 4.37 -4.63 -5.49
CA SER A 146 5.70 -5.22 -5.69
C SER A 146 5.76 -6.68 -5.22
N ARG A 147 5.04 -7.01 -4.14
CA ARG A 147 4.96 -8.36 -3.57
C ARG A 147 3.77 -9.18 -4.06
N ARG A 148 2.87 -8.60 -4.86
CA ARG A 148 1.59 -9.18 -5.29
C ARG A 148 0.80 -9.82 -4.15
N SER A 149 0.76 -9.13 -3.02
CA SER A 149 0.17 -9.66 -1.80
C SER A 149 -0.55 -8.58 -1.00
N THR A 150 -1.19 -9.02 0.08
CA THR A 150 -1.71 -8.11 1.10
C THR A 150 -0.58 -7.62 1.98
N ALA A 151 -0.54 -6.30 2.19
CA ALA A 151 0.26 -5.66 3.20
C ALA A 151 -0.67 -5.01 4.24
N THR A 152 -0.37 -5.20 5.52
CA THR A 152 -1.21 -4.71 6.62
C THR A 152 -0.45 -3.65 7.40
N ILE A 153 -1.01 -2.46 7.48
CA ILE A 153 -0.56 -1.40 8.38
C ILE A 153 -1.14 -1.72 9.76
N THR A 154 -0.27 -2.03 10.70
CA THR A 154 -0.66 -2.51 12.02
C THR A 154 0.29 -2.01 13.11
N THR A 155 -0.16 -2.18 14.34
CA THR A 155 0.55 -1.81 15.54
C THR A 155 1.09 -3.06 16.24
N HIS A 156 2.34 -3.01 16.69
CA HIS A 156 2.97 -4.06 17.48
C HIS A 156 3.59 -3.47 18.73
N THR A 157 3.42 -4.15 19.86
CA THR A 157 4.03 -3.76 21.12
C THR A 157 5.07 -4.80 21.51
N PHE A 158 6.28 -4.35 21.81
CA PHE A 158 7.35 -5.21 22.32
C PHE A 158 8.02 -4.57 23.53
N VAL A 159 8.61 -5.42 24.38
CA VAL A 159 9.38 -4.98 25.54
C VAL A 159 10.86 -5.10 25.18
N ASP A 160 11.56 -3.98 25.26
CA ASP A 160 13.01 -3.97 25.10
C ASP A 160 13.66 -4.43 26.42
N SER A 161 14.24 -5.63 26.39
CA SER A 161 15.01 -6.22 27.49
C SER A 161 16.49 -6.31 27.10
N THR A 162 17.09 -5.18 26.75
CA THR A 162 18.52 -5.09 26.38
C THR A 162 19.48 -5.26 27.56
N THR A 163 19.01 -5.47 28.80
CA THR A 163 19.88 -5.68 29.96
C THR A 163 19.39 -6.81 30.87
N VAL A 164 20.27 -7.79 31.12
CA VAL A 164 20.09 -8.81 32.17
C VAL A 164 19.99 -8.08 33.52
N GLY A 165 18.79 -8.06 34.10
CA GLY A 165 18.54 -7.59 35.46
C GLY A 165 17.57 -6.42 35.62
N ILE A 166 17.30 -5.62 34.58
CA ILE A 166 16.31 -4.53 34.63
C ILE A 166 15.70 -4.37 33.23
N PRO A 167 14.47 -4.86 32.95
CA PRO A 167 13.75 -4.41 31.77
C PRO A 167 13.13 -3.04 32.10
N THR A 168 12.67 -2.23 31.16
CA THR A 168 11.26 -2.36 30.70
C THR A 168 10.85 -1.10 29.91
N GLN A 169 11.55 -0.79 28.83
CA GLN A 169 10.96 0.15 27.87
C GLN A 169 9.95 -0.64 27.04
N THR A 170 8.68 -0.32 27.21
CA THR A 170 7.62 -0.86 26.35
C THR A 170 7.49 0.06 25.15
N TRP A 171 7.73 -0.47 23.96
CA TRP A 171 7.63 0.27 22.72
C TRP A 171 6.39 -0.17 21.95
N GLN A 172 5.66 0.80 21.41
CA GLN A 172 4.68 0.57 20.37
C GLN A 172 5.29 0.99 19.04
N VAL A 173 5.23 0.10 18.06
CA VAL A 173 5.68 0.33 16.69
C VAL A 173 4.47 0.26 15.78
N ILE A 174 4.37 1.21 14.86
CA ILE A 174 3.44 1.16 13.74
C ILE A 174 4.25 0.92 12.49
N GLY A 175 3.81 -0.03 11.67
CA GLY A 175 4.46 -0.28 10.40
C GLY A 175 3.66 -1.22 9.51
N LEU A 176 4.30 -1.58 8.40
CA LEU A 176 3.76 -2.43 7.36
C LEU A 176 4.24 -3.87 7.55
N ARG A 177 3.30 -4.81 7.56
CA ARG A 177 3.59 -6.25 7.59
C ARG A 177 3.08 -6.95 6.34
N SER A 178 3.74 -8.01 5.93
CA SER A 178 3.25 -8.90 4.88
C SER A 178 2.10 -9.76 5.38
N SER A 179 1.42 -10.44 4.44
CA SER A 179 0.45 -11.50 4.74
C SER A 179 1.02 -12.67 5.57
N SER A 180 2.32 -12.93 5.51
CA SER A 180 3.01 -13.93 6.37
C SER A 180 3.35 -13.40 7.76
N GLY A 181 3.10 -12.12 8.02
CA GLY A 181 3.46 -11.44 9.27
C GLY A 181 4.90 -10.92 9.31
N GLU A 182 5.66 -10.97 8.22
CA GLU A 182 7.00 -10.38 8.17
C GLU A 182 6.93 -8.85 8.24
N TRP A 183 7.89 -8.22 8.92
CA TRP A 183 8.03 -6.76 8.91
C TRP A 183 8.61 -6.28 7.58
N ILE A 184 7.85 -5.46 6.85
CA ILE A 184 8.29 -4.84 5.60
C ILE A 184 8.93 -3.48 5.87
N HIS A 185 8.27 -2.66 6.69
CA HIS A 185 8.68 -1.29 6.94
C HIS A 185 8.14 -0.80 8.28
N GLU A 186 8.88 0.07 8.95
CA GLU A 186 8.45 0.75 10.16
C GLU A 186 8.16 2.22 9.85
N TYR A 187 6.95 2.68 10.14
CA TYR A 187 6.55 4.08 9.95
C TYR A 187 6.86 4.93 11.18
N GLY A 188 6.83 4.34 12.36
CA GLY A 188 7.16 5.05 13.59
C GLY A 188 7.09 4.17 14.82
N ARG A 189 7.71 4.65 15.90
CA ARG A 189 7.64 4.03 17.21
C ARG A 189 7.49 5.06 18.31
N HIS A 190 6.83 4.69 19.39
CA HIS A 190 6.75 5.49 20.61
C HIS A 190 6.93 4.64 21.86
N MET A 191 7.48 5.24 22.90
CA MET A 191 7.66 4.59 24.20
C MET A 191 6.37 4.75 25.02
N ILE A 192 5.76 3.64 25.41
CA ILE A 192 4.52 3.62 26.20
C ILE A 192 4.82 3.66 27.69
N SER A 193 5.90 3.00 28.13
CA SER A 193 6.26 2.96 29.54
C SER A 193 7.75 2.75 29.73
N ARG A 194 8.28 3.30 30.84
CA ARG A 194 9.63 3.04 31.34
C ARG A 194 9.51 2.76 32.83
N LEU A 195 9.86 1.56 33.32
CA LEU A 195 10.01 1.44 34.76
C LEU A 195 11.20 2.31 35.19
N ARG A 196 10.97 3.15 36.19
CA ARG A 196 12.05 3.89 36.84
C ARG A 196 12.81 2.89 37.73
N PRO A 197 14.16 2.88 37.68
CA PRO A 197 14.92 2.14 38.67
C PRO A 197 14.60 2.73 40.05
N THR A 198 14.16 1.86 40.97
CA THR A 198 13.96 2.14 42.39
C THR A 198 15.29 2.25 43.12
#